data_AF-F6HB16-F1
#
_entry.id   AF-F6HB16-F1
#
_cell.length_a   1.000
_cell.length_b   1.000
_cell.length_c   1.000
_cell.angle_alpha   90.00
_cell.angle_beta   90.00
_cell.angle_gamma   90.00
#
_symmetry.space_group_name_H-M   'P 1'
#
loop_
_entity.id
_entity.type
_entity.pdbx_description
1 polymer ?
#
loop_
_entity_poly.entity_id
_entity_poly.type
_entity_poly.pdbx_seq_one_letter_code
_entity_poly.pdbx_strand_id
1 'polypeptide(L)'
;MLDKFAVAPLAGFPDHPHRGFETVTYMLQGAFTHQDFVEHKGTIRIGNVQWMTVGRGIIHSEMPVSEGTQKGLQFWINLTSKEKMIEPNYQELPSEDIKRAEKDGVKV
;
A
#
# COMPACT_ATOMS: atom_id res chain seq x y z
N MET A 1 12.89 1.17 2.70
CA MET A 1 12.80 -0.31 2.73
C MET A 1 12.04 -0.74 1.50
N LEU A 2 12.32 -1.93 0.95
CA LEU A 2 11.52 -2.55 -0.12
C LEU A 2 11.33 -4.01 0.23
N ASP A 3 10.07 -4.42 0.37
CA ASP A 3 9.70 -5.81 0.55
C ASP A 3 8.84 -6.29 -0.63
N LYS A 4 9.13 -7.51 -1.07
CA LYS A 4 8.23 -8.30 -1.92
C LYS A 4 7.57 -9.34 -1.02
N PHE A 5 6.26 -9.23 -0.82
CA PHE A 5 5.53 -10.13 0.07
C PHE A 5 4.73 -11.18 -0.70
N ALA A 6 4.49 -12.30 -0.02
CA ALA A 6 3.59 -13.36 -0.42
C ALA A 6 2.88 -13.88 0.84
N VAL A 7 1.59 -13.59 0.98
CA VAL A 7 0.81 -13.83 2.21
C VAL A 7 -0.48 -14.56 1.87
N ALA A 8 -0.84 -15.59 2.64
CA ALA A 8 -2.08 -16.33 2.49
C ALA A 8 -3.07 -15.99 3.64
N PRO A 9 -4.37 -16.28 3.48
CA PRO A 9 -5.36 -16.14 4.54
C PRO A 9 -4.96 -16.80 5.86
N LEU A 10 -5.53 -16.31 6.97
CA LEU A 10 -5.13 -16.59 8.36
C LEU A 10 -3.78 -15.98 8.78
N ALA A 11 -3.01 -15.44 7.83
CA ALA A 11 -1.92 -14.51 8.07
C ALA A 11 -2.28 -13.10 7.56
N GLY A 12 -1.40 -12.14 7.80
CA GLY A 12 -1.58 -10.74 7.42
C GLY A 12 -0.72 -9.83 8.27
N PHE A 13 -0.95 -8.53 8.16
CA PHE A 13 -0.34 -7.52 9.01
C PHE A 13 -1.46 -6.94 9.87
N PRO A 14 -1.70 -7.48 11.09
CA PRO A 14 -2.71 -6.94 11.99
C PRO A 14 -2.32 -5.51 12.44
N ASP A 15 -3.16 -4.87 13.25
CA ASP A 15 -2.95 -3.50 13.73
C ASP A 15 -1.49 -3.23 14.16
N HIS A 16 -0.84 -2.30 13.46
CA HIS A 16 0.54 -1.92 13.73
C HIS A 16 0.76 -0.42 13.47
N PRO A 17 1.67 0.23 14.24
CA PRO A 17 1.94 1.65 14.10
C PRO A 17 3.06 1.95 13.09
N HIS A 18 2.94 3.09 12.41
CA HIS A 18 4.03 3.72 11.64
C HIS A 18 4.14 5.21 11.97
N ARG A 19 5.29 5.84 11.69
CA ARG A 19 5.50 7.30 11.81
C ARG A 19 6.67 7.81 10.98
N GLY A 20 6.51 8.97 10.35
CA GLY A 20 7.61 9.77 9.81
C GLY A 20 8.12 9.36 8.43
N PHE A 21 7.37 8.54 7.69
CA PHE A 21 7.66 8.11 6.32
C PHE A 21 6.37 7.86 5.55
N GLU A 22 6.47 7.32 4.34
CA GLU A 22 5.35 6.92 3.51
C GLU A 22 5.47 5.45 3.15
N THR A 23 4.33 4.75 3.02
CA THR A 23 4.27 3.40 2.48
C THR A 23 3.62 3.42 1.11
N VAL A 24 4.22 2.72 0.15
CA VAL A 24 3.63 2.52 -1.18
C VAL A 24 3.43 1.04 -1.40
N THR A 25 2.18 0.59 -1.50
CA THR A 25 1.80 -0.80 -1.73
C THR A 25 1.31 -0.97 -3.17
N TYR A 26 1.91 -1.92 -3.91
CA TYR A 26 1.51 -2.29 -5.26
C TYR A 26 1.20 -3.78 -5.34
N MET A 27 0.00 -4.13 -5.80
CA MET A 27 -0.44 -5.52 -5.84
C MET A 27 -0.13 -6.20 -7.16
N LEU A 28 0.53 -7.36 -7.09
CA LEU A 28 0.88 -8.20 -8.24
C LEU A 28 -0.11 -9.35 -8.45
N GLN A 29 -0.71 -9.85 -7.36
CA GLN A 29 -1.65 -10.97 -7.38
C GLN A 29 -2.60 -10.88 -6.19
N GLY A 30 -3.89 -11.09 -6.44
CA GLY A 30 -4.91 -11.07 -5.40
C GLY A 30 -5.26 -9.66 -4.91
N ALA A 31 -5.67 -9.52 -3.65
CA ALA A 31 -6.05 -8.25 -3.05
C ALA A 31 -5.78 -8.21 -1.54
N PHE A 32 -5.52 -7.01 -1.04
CA PHE A 32 -5.41 -6.69 0.38
C PHE A 32 -6.48 -5.66 0.77
N THR A 33 -7.14 -5.85 1.90
CA THR A 33 -7.92 -4.81 2.56
C THR A 33 -7.04 -4.12 3.58
N HIS A 34 -7.07 -2.80 3.57
CA HIS A 34 -6.45 -1.99 4.61
C HIS A 34 -7.52 -1.28 5.43
N GLN A 35 -7.27 -1.10 6.72
CA GLN A 35 -8.14 -0.37 7.62
C GLN A 35 -7.32 0.33 8.69
N ASP A 36 -7.56 1.63 8.89
CA ASP A 36 -6.93 2.40 9.96
C ASP A 36 -7.88 2.72 11.14
N PHE A 37 -7.28 3.25 12.21
CA PHE A 37 -7.98 3.62 13.44
C PHE A 37 -8.92 4.84 13.29
N VAL A 38 -8.87 5.56 12.16
CA VAL A 38 -9.75 6.69 11.82
C VAL A 38 -10.85 6.23 10.85
N GLU A 39 -11.11 4.92 10.79
CA GLU A 39 -12.12 4.25 9.96
C GLU A 39 -11.90 4.37 8.45
N HIS A 40 -10.74 4.87 7.99
CA HIS A 40 -10.42 4.80 6.57
C HIS A 40 -10.16 3.35 6.19
N LYS A 41 -10.86 2.86 5.17
CA LYS A 41 -10.80 1.47 4.72
C LYS A 41 -10.87 1.41 3.20
N GLY A 42 -10.03 0.56 2.62
CA GLY A 42 -10.02 0.33 1.17
C GLY A 42 -9.54 -1.07 0.82
N THR A 43 -9.64 -1.43 -0.46
CA THR A 43 -9.12 -2.70 -0.98
C THR A 43 -8.19 -2.43 -2.15
N ILE A 44 -6.92 -2.80 -1.97
CA ILE A 44 -5.88 -2.72 -2.98
C ILE A 44 -5.96 -4.00 -3.81
N ARG A 45 -6.45 -3.89 -5.05
CA ARG A 45 -6.59 -5.01 -6.00
C ARG A 45 -5.37 -5.11 -6.90
N ILE A 46 -5.26 -6.22 -7.65
CA ILE A 46 -4.20 -6.43 -8.65
C ILE A 46 -4.00 -5.18 -9.53
N GLY A 47 -2.75 -4.71 -9.59
CA GLY A 47 -2.35 -3.55 -10.38
C GLY A 47 -2.70 -2.19 -9.75
N ASN A 48 -3.43 -2.15 -8.63
CA ASN A 48 -3.66 -0.90 -7.91
C ASN A 48 -2.41 -0.51 -7.11
N VAL A 49 -2.28 0.80 -6.88
CA VAL A 49 -1.33 1.39 -5.95
C VAL A 49 -2.09 2.03 -4.80
N GLN A 50 -1.60 1.82 -3.58
CA GLN A 50 -1.88 2.71 -2.47
C GLN A 50 -0.59 3.42 -2.09
N TRP A 51 -0.65 4.74 -1.96
CA TRP A 51 0.40 5.56 -1.38
C TRP A 51 -0.14 6.22 -0.11
N MET A 52 0.35 5.77 1.03
CA MET A 52 -0.03 6.27 2.34
C MET A 52 1.10 7.14 2.90
N THR A 53 0.83 8.43 3.02
CA THR A 53 1.69 9.38 3.74
C THR A 53 1.37 9.25 5.23
N VAL A 54 2.28 8.65 6.01
CA VAL A 54 2.01 8.35 7.43
C VAL A 54 2.14 9.60 8.31
N GLY A 55 3.09 10.47 8.01
CA GLY A 55 3.31 11.72 8.74
C GLY A 55 3.46 11.48 10.26
N ARG A 56 2.69 12.22 11.07
CA ARG A 56 2.77 12.18 12.54
C ARG A 56 2.42 10.82 13.16
N GLY A 57 1.74 9.93 12.44
CA GLY A 57 1.51 8.56 12.85
C GLY A 57 0.15 8.00 12.43
N ILE A 58 0.12 6.70 12.13
CA ILE A 58 -1.07 5.91 11.81
C ILE A 58 -0.95 4.55 12.51
N ILE A 59 -2.07 4.01 13.00
CA ILE A 59 -2.23 2.58 13.31
C ILE A 59 -3.17 2.01 12.27
N HIS A 60 -2.75 0.96 11.57
CA HIS A 60 -3.53 0.31 10.52
C HIS A 60 -3.27 -1.20 10.44
N SER A 61 -4.15 -1.91 9.75
CA SER A 61 -4.00 -3.31 9.38
C SER A 61 -4.01 -3.46 7.87
N GLU A 62 -3.33 -4.49 7.37
CA GLU A 62 -3.30 -4.88 5.97
C GLU A 62 -3.50 -6.40 5.88
N MET A 63 -4.69 -6.82 5.45
CA MET A 63 -5.13 -8.22 5.52
C MET A 63 -5.49 -8.78 4.13
N PRO A 64 -5.11 -10.02 3.80
CA PRO A 64 -5.59 -10.74 2.62
C PRO A 64 -7.12 -10.79 2.53
N VAL A 65 -7.68 -10.58 1.33
CA VAL A 65 -9.14 -10.62 1.11
C VAL A 65 -9.65 -11.97 0.63
N SER A 66 -8.88 -12.66 -0.21
CA SER A 66 -9.33 -13.87 -0.90
C SER A 66 -8.54 -15.10 -0.49
N GLU A 67 -9.09 -16.27 -0.79
CA GLU A 67 -8.36 -17.53 -0.77
C GLU A 67 -7.07 -17.46 -1.61
N GLY A 68 -6.09 -18.27 -1.23
CA GLY A 68 -4.80 -18.38 -1.91
C GLY A 68 -3.78 -17.29 -1.56
N THR A 69 -2.59 -17.39 -2.15
CA THR A 69 -1.49 -16.46 -1.87
C THR A 69 -1.66 -15.13 -2.60
N GLN A 70 -1.71 -14.07 -1.80
CA GLN A 70 -1.68 -12.68 -2.22
C GLN A 70 -0.24 -12.21 -2.35
N LYS A 71 0.11 -11.48 -3.41
CA LYS A 71 1.49 -11.01 -3.64
C LYS A 71 1.51 -9.54 -4.01
N GLY A 72 2.50 -8.83 -3.49
CA GLY A 72 2.69 -7.43 -3.79
C GLY A 72 4.09 -6.95 -3.43
N LEU A 73 4.29 -5.66 -3.62
CA LEU A 73 5.48 -4.92 -3.25
C LEU A 73 5.07 -3.85 -2.25
N GLN A 74 5.90 -3.63 -1.22
CA GLN A 74 5.75 -2.50 -0.31
C GLN A 74 7.07 -1.72 -0.22
N PHE A 75 6.99 -0.42 -0.48
CA PHE A 75 8.12 0.51 -0.38
C PHE A 75 7.90 1.43 0.81
N TRP A 76 8.95 1.67 1.60
CA TRP A 76 8.95 2.71 2.62
C TRP A 76 9.87 3.84 2.17
N ILE A 77 9.26 5.00 1.93
CA ILE A 77 9.91 6.21 1.41
C ILE A 77 10.01 7.22 2.55
N ASN A 78 11.23 7.67 2.85
CA ASN A 78 11.47 8.56 3.98
C ASN A 78 10.91 9.97 3.69
N LEU A 79 10.15 10.53 4.63
CA LEU A 79 9.79 11.95 4.59
C LEU A 79 10.96 12.82 5.05
N THR A 80 11.05 14.04 4.54
CA THR A 80 12.02 15.02 5.04
C THR A 80 11.74 15.36 6.51
N SER A 81 12.73 15.88 7.24
CA SER A 81 12.57 16.24 8.67
C SER A 81 11.36 17.15 8.92
N LYS A 82 11.13 18.12 8.02
CA LYS A 82 10.01 19.08 8.13
C LYS A 82 8.64 18.42 7.94
N GLU A 83 8.58 17.32 7.20
CA GLU A 83 7.33 16.65 6.82
C GLU A 83 6.96 15.49 7.74
N LYS A 84 7.86 15.04 8.63
CA LYS A 84 7.60 13.88 9.51
C LYS A 84 6.40 14.02 10.46
N MET A 85 5.86 15.24 10.60
CA MET A 85 4.78 15.57 11.54
C MET A 85 3.51 16.09 10.85
N ILE A 86 3.41 15.99 9.52
CA ILE A 86 2.18 16.34 8.80
C ILE A 86 1.04 15.35 9.11
N GLU A 87 -0.17 15.74 8.74
CA GLU A 87 -1.34 14.87 8.82
C GLU A 87 -1.17 13.63 7.92
N PRO A 88 -1.64 12.45 8.38
CA PRO A 88 -1.88 11.29 7.53
C PRO A 88 -2.65 11.62 6.26
N ASN A 89 -2.28 11.00 5.14
CA ASN A 89 -3.03 11.10 3.89
C ASN A 89 -2.93 9.83 3.05
N TYR A 90 -3.95 9.56 2.23
CA TYR A 90 -3.98 8.44 1.30
C TYR A 90 -4.16 8.92 -0.13
N GLN A 91 -3.43 8.30 -1.04
CA GLN A 91 -3.66 8.38 -2.47
C GLN A 91 -3.83 6.95 -2.98
N GLU A 92 -5.04 6.61 -3.41
CA GLU A 92 -5.37 5.29 -3.92
C GLU A 92 -5.58 5.41 -5.43
N LEU A 93 -4.79 4.67 -6.20
CA LEU A 93 -4.80 4.68 -7.66
C LEU A 93 -5.23 3.29 -8.17
N PRO A 94 -6.46 3.17 -8.68
CA PRO A 94 -6.87 2.00 -9.43
C PRO A 94 -5.95 1.74 -10.64
N SER A 95 -5.78 0.47 -10.99
CA SER A 95 -4.93 0.04 -12.12
C SER A 95 -5.29 0.74 -13.44
N GLU A 96 -6.57 1.06 -13.64
CA GLU A 96 -7.10 1.77 -14.81
C GLU A 96 -6.70 3.25 -14.87
N ASP A 97 -6.42 3.88 -13.72
CA ASP A 97 -6.05 5.29 -13.63
C ASP A 97 -4.52 5.51 -13.72
N ILE A 98 -3.75 4.43 -13.62
CA ILE A 98 -2.29 4.47 -13.79
C ILE A 98 -1.97 4.62 -15.28
N LYS A 99 -1.37 5.76 -15.64
CA LYS A 99 -0.94 6.05 -17.01
C LYS A 99 0.08 5.01 -17.49
N ARG A 100 -0.14 4.51 -18.70
CA ARG A 100 0.75 3.55 -19.38
C ARG A 100 1.19 4.10 -20.72
N ALA A 101 2.42 3.82 -21.11
CA ALA A 101 2.94 4.07 -22.44
C ALA A 101 3.49 2.78 -23.05
N GLU A 102 3.29 2.61 -24.36
CA GLU A 102 3.82 1.48 -25.10
C GLU A 102 4.56 1.98 -26.33
N LYS A 103 5.83 1.56 -26.47
CA LYS A 103 6.66 1.90 -27.62
C LYS A 103 7.64 0.76 -27.91
N ASP A 104 7.75 0.38 -29.17
CA ASP A 104 8.70 -0.65 -29.64
C ASP A 104 8.62 -1.97 -28.84
N GLY A 105 7.41 -2.36 -28.43
CA GLY A 105 7.15 -3.58 -27.64
C GLY A 105 7.44 -3.45 -26.13
N VAL A 106 7.88 -2.29 -25.66
CA VAL A 106 8.10 -2.00 -24.24
C VAL A 106 6.88 -1.29 -23.67
N LYS A 107 6.36 -1.79 -22.54
CA LYS A 107 5.27 -1.16 -21.78
C LYS A 107 5.83 -0.58 -20.48
N VAL A 108 5.53 0.68 -20.20
CA VAL A 108 5.87 1.39 -18.96
C VAL A 108 4.62 2.00 -18.34
#